data_AF-A0A9E0NUE0-F1
#
_entry.id   AF-A0A9E0NUE0-F1
#
_cell.length_a   1.000
_cell.length_b   1.000
_cell.length_c   1.000
_cell.angle_alpha   90.00
_cell.angle_beta   90.00
_cell.angle_gamma   90.00
#
_symmetry.space_group_name_H-M   'P 1'
#
loop_
_entity.id
_entity.type
_entity.pdbx_description
1 polymer ?
#
loop_
_entity_poly.entity_id
_entity_poly.type
_entity_poly.pdbx_seq_one_letter_code
_entity_poly.pdbx_strand_id
1 'polypeptide(L)'
;HGHEEILAKAKAMTENEKSKNALVNLEEIFALLKVYGVEQYISFDLGIIRDFDYYTGMVFEAYTQGLGFPLCGGGRYDKMLKTFGNDCPATGFALGIERIMLALERQKINYKVIDKNIYVAWSEGKLGEAILKAKSLRAEGLTVEVGFASQTEVEAKCYQELKKYQTLVYVS
;
A
#
# COMPACT_ATOMS: atom_id res chain seq x y z
N HIS A 1 25.42 3.82 -6.59
CA HIS A 1 24.54 2.64 -6.43
C HIS A 1 25.29 1.36 -6.74
N GLY A 2 25.05 0.31 -5.95
CA GLY A 2 25.61 -1.03 -6.17
C GLY A 2 25.20 -1.97 -5.05
N HIS A 3 25.56 -3.24 -5.16
CA HIS A 3 25.21 -4.26 -4.17
C HIS A 3 26.29 -4.35 -3.07
N GLU A 4 26.54 -5.54 -2.56
CA GLU A 4 27.43 -5.82 -1.43
C GLU A 4 28.86 -5.27 -1.57
N GLU A 5 29.40 -5.26 -2.79
CA GLU A 5 30.77 -4.82 -3.06
C GLU A 5 31.06 -3.38 -2.67
N ILE A 6 30.04 -2.50 -2.67
CA ILE A 6 30.21 -1.10 -2.28
C ILE A 6 30.56 -0.99 -0.80
N LEU A 7 29.98 -1.84 0.05
CA LEU A 7 30.26 -1.82 1.49
C LEU A 7 31.72 -2.19 1.75
N ALA A 8 32.21 -3.23 1.10
CA ALA A 8 33.61 -3.66 1.21
C ALA A 8 34.58 -2.58 0.72
N LYS A 9 34.31 -1.94 -0.43
CA LYS A 9 35.12 -0.83 -0.96
C LYS A 9 35.11 0.37 -0.01
N ALA A 10 33.95 0.78 0.49
CA ALA A 10 33.82 1.88 1.42
C ALA A 10 34.59 1.63 2.73
N LYS A 11 34.56 0.39 3.23
CA LYS A 11 35.26 -0.03 4.45
C LYS A 11 36.77 0.06 4.28
N ALA A 12 37.30 -0.28 3.10
CA ALA A 12 38.72 -0.15 2.78
C ALA A 12 39.18 1.31 2.66
N MET A 13 38.27 2.24 2.35
CA MET A 13 38.58 3.66 2.13
C MET A 13 38.36 4.54 3.37
N THR A 14 37.79 4.00 4.46
CA THR A 14 37.44 4.79 5.65
C THR A 14 38.27 4.40 6.86
N GLU A 15 38.88 5.40 7.49
CA GLU A 15 39.64 5.23 8.74
C GLU A 15 38.81 5.57 9.98
N ASN A 16 37.64 6.18 9.80
CA ASN A 16 36.79 6.65 10.88
C ASN A 16 36.00 5.48 11.51
N GLU A 17 36.17 5.26 12.82
CA GLU A 17 35.50 4.18 13.54
C GLU A 17 33.97 4.26 13.50
N LYS A 18 33.38 5.46 13.55
CA LYS A 18 31.93 5.63 13.42
C LYS A 18 31.45 5.17 12.03
N SER A 19 32.19 5.53 10.98
CA SER A 19 31.88 5.09 9.61
C SER A 19 32.06 3.58 9.44
N LYS A 20 33.12 2.98 10.02
CA LYS A 20 33.32 1.52 10.00
C LYS A 20 32.17 0.79 10.69
N ASN A 21 31.75 1.25 11.87
CA ASN A 21 30.62 0.66 12.59
C ASN A 21 29.31 0.79 11.82
N ALA A 22 29.07 1.91 11.13
CA ALA A 22 27.91 2.08 10.27
C ALA A 22 27.92 1.09 9.09
N LEU A 23 29.08 0.88 8.46
CA LEU A 23 29.22 -0.09 7.37
C LEU A 23 29.00 -1.52 7.86
N VAL A 24 29.56 -1.91 9.02
CA VAL A 24 29.30 -3.21 9.63
C VAL A 24 27.80 -3.39 9.91
N ASN A 25 27.13 -2.36 10.43
CA ASN A 25 25.69 -2.44 10.66
C ASN A 25 24.88 -2.64 9.36
N LEU A 26 25.29 -2.00 8.26
CA LEU A 26 24.68 -2.23 6.93
C LEU A 26 24.95 -3.66 6.41
N GLU A 27 26.15 -4.21 6.63
CA GLU A 27 26.49 -5.60 6.30
C GLU A 27 25.58 -6.59 7.06
N GLU A 28 25.38 -6.38 8.37
CA GLU A 28 24.49 -7.19 9.22
C GLU A 28 23.03 -7.12 8.75
N ILE A 29 22.52 -5.92 8.45
CA ILE A 29 21.16 -5.73 7.93
C ILE A 29 21.01 -6.47 6.59
N PHE A 30 22.00 -6.37 5.69
CA PHE A 30 21.96 -7.05 4.40
C PHE A 30 21.97 -8.58 4.53
N ALA A 31 22.78 -9.11 5.45
CA ALA A 31 22.80 -10.54 5.73
C ALA A 31 21.42 -11.05 6.18
N LEU A 32 20.71 -10.29 7.02
CA LEU A 32 19.33 -10.62 7.40
C LEU A 32 18.36 -10.53 6.21
N LEU A 33 18.48 -9.51 5.37
CA LEU A 33 17.63 -9.36 4.17
C LEU A 33 17.82 -10.52 3.17
N LYS A 34 19.03 -11.08 3.06
CA LYS A 34 19.28 -12.33 2.31
C LYS A 34 18.53 -13.52 2.90
N VAL A 35 18.49 -13.64 4.23
CA VAL A 35 17.72 -14.70 4.90
C VAL A 35 16.22 -14.57 4.60
N TYR A 36 15.71 -13.34 4.48
CA TYR A 36 14.33 -13.08 4.06
C TYR A 36 14.08 -13.28 2.54
N GLY A 37 15.12 -13.44 1.72
CA GLY A 37 15.00 -13.65 0.27
C GLY A 37 14.56 -12.40 -0.51
N VAL A 38 14.92 -11.21 -0.02
CA VAL A 38 14.53 -9.91 -0.61
C VAL A 38 15.73 -9.07 -1.07
N GLU A 39 16.94 -9.63 -1.04
CA GLU A 39 18.20 -8.96 -1.38
C GLU A 39 18.22 -8.38 -2.80
N GLN A 40 17.49 -8.99 -3.73
CA GLN A 40 17.33 -8.54 -5.11
C GLN A 40 16.69 -7.17 -5.24
N TYR A 41 15.96 -6.71 -4.21
CA TYR A 41 15.33 -5.39 -4.16
C TYR A 41 16.21 -4.34 -3.47
N ILE A 42 17.40 -4.72 -3.01
CA ILE A 42 18.26 -3.87 -2.17
C ILE A 42 19.49 -3.41 -2.96
N SER A 43 19.76 -2.11 -2.89
CA SER A 43 20.99 -1.51 -3.37
C SER A 43 21.49 -0.49 -2.35
N PHE A 44 22.80 -0.31 -2.29
CA PHE A 44 23.45 0.65 -1.41
C PHE A 44 23.77 1.93 -2.17
N ASP A 45 23.42 3.04 -1.53
CA ASP A 45 23.82 4.38 -1.91
C ASP A 45 24.29 5.13 -0.66
N LEU A 46 25.62 5.24 -0.52
CA LEU A 46 26.27 5.95 0.59
C LEU A 46 26.23 7.48 0.41
N GLY A 47 25.69 7.97 -0.70
CA GLY A 47 25.44 9.39 -0.96
C GLY A 47 24.06 9.87 -0.49
N ILE A 48 23.18 8.97 -0.04
CA ILE A 48 21.87 9.37 0.51
C ILE A 48 22.09 10.13 1.81
N ILE A 49 21.80 11.43 1.75
CA ILE A 49 21.69 12.30 2.91
C ILE A 49 20.23 12.74 2.95
N ARG A 50 19.52 12.42 4.04
CA ARG A 50 18.16 12.94 4.26
C ARG A 50 18.23 14.29 4.96
N ASP A 51 17.32 15.18 4.60
CA ASP A 51 17.15 16.51 5.20
C ASP A 51 16.64 16.50 6.65
N PHE A 52 16.47 15.32 7.25
CA PHE A 52 15.91 15.16 8.58
C PHE A 52 16.99 14.75 9.58
N ASP A 53 17.38 15.70 10.43
CA ASP A 53 18.40 15.52 11.47
C ASP A 53 18.00 14.53 12.60
N TYR A 54 16.80 13.96 12.55
CA TYR A 54 16.33 12.99 13.56
C TYR A 54 16.79 11.54 13.30
N TYR A 55 17.30 11.22 12.10
CA TYR A 55 17.82 9.86 11.83
C TYR A 55 19.16 9.63 12.53
N THR A 56 19.30 8.48 13.17
CA THR A 56 20.46 8.12 13.99
C THR A 56 21.29 6.97 13.44
N GLY A 57 20.84 6.33 12.35
CA GLY A 57 21.50 5.18 11.73
C GLY A 57 21.10 5.00 10.28
N MET A 58 20.86 3.75 9.87
CA MET A 58 20.41 3.41 8.52
C MET A 58 19.16 4.22 8.11
N VAL A 59 19.18 4.69 6.86
CA VAL A 59 18.04 5.27 6.16
C VAL A 59 17.84 4.54 4.84
N PHE A 60 16.62 4.54 4.33
CA PHE A 60 16.30 3.94 3.04
C PHE A 60 15.15 4.65 2.34
N GLU A 61 15.08 4.39 1.04
CA GLU A 61 14.03 4.83 0.14
C GLU A 61 13.67 3.70 -0.82
N ALA A 62 12.39 3.56 -1.13
CA ALA A 62 11.93 2.62 -2.14
C ALA A 62 11.50 3.37 -3.39
N TYR A 63 12.00 2.93 -4.53
CA TYR A 63 11.69 3.45 -5.84
C TYR A 63 10.97 2.39 -6.67
N THR A 64 10.22 2.85 -7.66
CA THR A 64 9.59 1.98 -8.65
C THR A 64 9.73 2.58 -10.04
N GLN A 65 9.64 1.74 -11.06
CA GLN A 65 9.72 2.19 -12.44
C GLN A 65 8.55 3.14 -12.78
N GLY A 66 8.83 4.17 -13.58
CA GLY A 66 7.82 5.12 -14.04
C GLY A 66 7.54 6.28 -13.07
N LEU A 67 8.24 6.33 -11.93
CA LEU A 67 8.25 7.46 -11.01
C LEU A 67 9.69 7.96 -10.78
N GLY A 68 9.89 9.27 -10.84
CA GLY A 68 11.18 9.92 -10.57
C GLY A 68 11.37 10.31 -9.10
N PHE A 69 10.55 9.80 -8.20
CA PHE A 69 10.54 10.12 -6.77
C PHE A 69 10.19 8.86 -5.95
N PRO A 70 10.59 8.79 -4.66
CA PRO A 70 10.41 7.59 -3.87
C PRO A 70 8.94 7.34 -3.49
N LEU A 71 8.54 6.06 -3.47
CA LEU A 71 7.24 5.59 -2.96
C LEU A 71 7.19 5.61 -1.44
N CYS A 72 8.29 5.23 -0.81
CA CYS A 72 8.41 5.11 0.63
C CYS A 72 9.78 5.59 1.10
N GLY A 73 9.84 5.94 2.38
CA GLY A 73 11.05 6.40 3.03
C GLY A 73 11.04 6.06 4.50
N GLY A 74 12.18 5.68 5.04
CA GLY A 74 12.30 5.32 6.45
C GLY A 74 13.74 5.23 6.92
N GLY A 75 13.89 4.77 8.16
CA GLY A 75 15.19 4.61 8.79
C GLY A 75 15.11 4.40 10.29
N ARG A 76 16.27 4.51 10.95
CA ARG A 76 16.45 4.41 12.40
C ARG A 76 16.52 5.81 13.03
N TYR A 77 15.76 6.04 14.10
CA TYR A 77 15.59 7.35 14.75
C TYR A 77 15.52 7.22 16.28
N ASP A 78 16.57 6.66 16.87
CA ASP A 78 16.60 6.27 18.29
C ASP A 78 16.46 7.45 19.26
N LYS A 79 16.81 8.67 18.83
CA LYS A 79 16.72 9.87 19.66
C LYS A 79 15.35 10.54 19.62
N MET A 80 14.46 10.14 18.71
CA MET A 80 13.19 10.83 18.49
C MET A 80 12.27 10.71 19.71
N LEU A 81 12.13 9.52 20.30
CA LEU A 81 11.21 9.32 21.42
C LEU A 81 11.70 9.99 22.71
N LYS A 82 13.01 10.24 22.83
CA LYS A 82 13.61 10.91 23.97
C LYS A 82 13.02 12.31 24.19
N THR A 83 12.71 13.04 23.12
CA THR A 83 12.08 14.38 23.23
C THR A 83 10.65 14.32 23.77
N PHE A 84 10.02 13.15 23.73
CA PHE A 84 8.68 12.87 24.26
C PHE A 84 8.70 12.16 25.63
N GLY A 85 9.87 12.08 26.27
CA GLY A 85 10.01 11.50 27.62
C GLY A 85 10.23 9.98 27.67
N ASN A 86 10.50 9.33 26.53
CA ASN A 86 10.79 7.90 26.49
C ASN A 86 12.06 7.62 25.67
N ASP A 87 13.17 7.29 26.34
CA ASP A 87 14.45 7.00 25.69
C ASP A 87 14.48 5.55 25.18
N CYS A 88 13.91 5.32 24.00
CA CYS A 88 13.79 4.00 23.40
C CYS A 88 14.23 4.02 21.93
N PRO A 89 15.07 3.06 21.48
CA PRO A 89 15.46 2.96 20.08
C PRO A 89 14.25 2.69 19.18
N ALA A 90 14.27 3.24 17.96
CA ALA A 90 13.12 3.20 17.08
C ALA A 90 13.53 3.13 15.61
N THR A 91 12.74 2.41 14.82
CA THR A 91 12.86 2.36 13.37
C THR A 91 11.48 2.21 12.75
N GLY A 92 11.31 2.69 11.53
CA GLY A 92 10.05 2.67 10.83
C GLY A 92 10.15 3.38 9.49
N PHE A 93 9.02 3.43 8.79
CA PHE A 93 8.92 4.04 7.47
C PHE A 93 7.52 4.56 7.23
N ALA A 94 7.40 5.44 6.24
CA ALA A 94 6.14 5.94 5.73
C ALA A 94 6.01 5.61 4.25
N LEU A 95 4.76 5.39 3.83
CA LEU A 95 4.39 5.00 2.47
C LEU A 95 3.39 6.00 1.92
N GLY A 96 3.66 6.56 0.73
CA GLY A 96 2.73 7.47 0.07
C GLY A 96 1.66 6.69 -0.71
N ILE A 97 0.43 6.62 -0.19
CA ILE A 97 -0.66 5.88 -0.83
C ILE A 97 -0.97 6.45 -2.22
N GLU A 98 -1.01 7.77 -2.35
CA GLU A 98 -1.25 8.47 -3.62
C GLU A 98 -0.14 8.16 -4.65
N ARG A 99 1.10 8.01 -4.18
CA ARG A 99 2.25 7.64 -5.03
C ARG A 99 2.14 6.20 -5.53
N ILE A 100 1.67 5.30 -4.68
CA ILE A 100 1.39 3.91 -5.10
C ILE A 100 0.29 3.88 -6.14
N MET A 101 -0.82 4.57 -5.89
CA MET A 101 -1.94 4.63 -6.86
C MET A 101 -1.47 5.16 -8.21
N LEU A 102 -0.67 6.24 -8.21
CA LEU A 102 -0.08 6.78 -9.42
C LEU A 102 0.89 5.81 -10.11
N ALA A 103 1.69 5.06 -9.34
CA ALA A 103 2.57 4.03 -9.90
C ALA A 103 1.77 2.92 -10.58
N LEU A 104 0.73 2.40 -9.92
CA LEU A 104 -0.15 1.37 -10.45
C LEU A 104 -0.82 1.82 -11.76
N GLU A 105 -1.32 3.05 -11.79
CA GLU A 105 -1.94 3.65 -12.99
C GLU A 105 -0.94 3.75 -14.15
N ARG A 106 0.26 4.31 -13.91
CA ARG A 106 1.30 4.46 -14.93
C ARG A 106 1.82 3.14 -15.46
N GLN A 107 1.95 2.14 -14.59
CA GLN A 107 2.37 0.79 -14.94
C GLN A 107 1.23 -0.05 -15.57
N LYS A 108 0.01 0.51 -15.66
CA LYS A 108 -1.18 -0.17 -16.15
C LYS A 108 -1.44 -1.50 -15.44
N ILE A 109 -1.16 -1.55 -14.15
CA ILE A 109 -1.41 -2.74 -13.33
C ILE A 109 -2.91 -2.82 -13.09
N ASN A 110 -3.54 -3.83 -13.67
CA ASN A 110 -4.94 -4.14 -13.40
C ASN A 110 -5.06 -4.73 -11.98
N TYR A 111 -5.73 -4.01 -11.10
CA TYR A 111 -6.17 -4.53 -9.81
C TYR A 111 -7.68 -4.73 -9.84
N LYS A 112 -8.15 -5.82 -9.23
CA LYS A 112 -9.59 -6.05 -9.08
C LYS A 112 -10.15 -5.03 -8.10
N VAL A 113 -10.90 -4.06 -8.60
CA VAL A 113 -11.88 -3.36 -7.78
C VAL A 113 -12.94 -4.40 -7.41
N ILE A 114 -13.36 -4.45 -6.14
CA ILE A 114 -14.51 -5.27 -5.76
C ILE A 114 -15.70 -4.72 -6.54
N ASP A 115 -16.14 -5.48 -7.54
CA ASP A 115 -17.24 -5.06 -8.40
C ASP A 115 -18.53 -4.94 -7.59
N LYS A 116 -19.41 -4.04 -8.03
CA LYS A 116 -20.76 -3.96 -7.49
C LYS A 116 -21.56 -5.16 -8.01
N ASN A 117 -21.76 -6.17 -7.16
CA ASN A 117 -22.34 -7.44 -7.62
C ASN A 117 -23.81 -7.29 -8.03
N ILE A 118 -24.70 -6.91 -7.11
CA ILE A 118 -26.15 -7.03 -7.36
C ILE A 118 -26.92 -5.77 -6.94
N TYR A 119 -27.76 -5.28 -7.84
CA TYR A 119 -28.80 -4.31 -7.55
C TYR A 119 -30.17 -4.99 -7.48
N VAL A 120 -30.88 -4.83 -6.38
CA VAL A 120 -32.24 -5.34 -6.18
C VAL A 120 -33.22 -4.17 -6.26
N ALA A 121 -33.98 -4.11 -7.35
CA ALA A 121 -35.03 -3.11 -7.56
C ALA A 121 -36.40 -3.75 -7.39
N TRP A 122 -37.43 -2.92 -7.15
CA TRP A 122 -38.75 -3.39 -6.77
C TRP A 122 -39.86 -2.50 -7.31
N SER A 123 -40.98 -3.10 -7.69
CA SER A 123 -42.23 -2.42 -8.07
C SER A 123 -42.99 -1.93 -6.82
N GLU A 124 -43.98 -1.05 -6.99
CA GLU A 124 -44.76 -0.52 -5.87
C GLU A 124 -45.35 -1.64 -4.98
N GLY A 125 -45.17 -1.52 -3.66
CA GLY A 125 -45.61 -2.53 -2.68
C GLY A 125 -44.69 -3.73 -2.49
N LYS A 126 -43.59 -3.87 -3.24
CA LYS A 126 -42.70 -5.05 -3.19
C LYS A 126 -41.43 -4.91 -2.35
N LEU A 127 -41.29 -3.83 -1.58
CA LEU A 127 -40.10 -3.58 -0.75
C LEU A 127 -39.79 -4.74 0.22
N GLY A 128 -40.81 -5.35 0.83
CA GLY A 128 -40.61 -6.47 1.76
C GLY A 128 -39.96 -7.69 1.08
N GLU A 129 -40.45 -8.07 -0.10
CA GLU A 129 -39.90 -9.17 -0.91
C GLU A 129 -38.47 -8.85 -1.38
N ALA A 130 -38.23 -7.60 -1.77
CA ALA A 130 -36.90 -7.12 -2.16
C ALA A 130 -35.86 -7.20 -1.03
N ILE A 131 -36.25 -6.83 0.19
CA ILE A 131 -35.40 -6.94 1.38
C ILE A 131 -35.09 -8.41 1.69
N LEU A 132 -36.09 -9.29 1.62
CA LEU A 132 -35.89 -10.73 1.83
C LEU A 132 -34.94 -11.32 0.79
N LYS A 133 -35.12 -10.94 -0.48
CA LYS A 133 -34.23 -11.37 -1.58
C LYS A 133 -32.81 -10.90 -1.36
N ALA A 134 -32.62 -9.62 -1.00
CA ALA A 134 -31.31 -9.06 -0.69
C ALA A 134 -30.66 -9.74 0.52
N LYS A 135 -31.44 -10.10 1.55
CA LYS A 135 -30.93 -10.84 2.73
C LYS A 135 -30.40 -12.22 2.33
N SER A 136 -31.12 -12.96 1.48
CA SER A 136 -30.65 -14.27 0.96
C SER A 136 -29.33 -14.12 0.22
N LEU A 137 -29.28 -13.19 -0.75
CA LEU A 137 -28.09 -12.97 -1.57
C LEU A 137 -26.87 -12.53 -0.73
N ARG A 138 -27.09 -11.70 0.30
CA ARG A 138 -26.03 -11.31 1.24
C ARG A 138 -25.54 -12.49 2.09
N ALA A 139 -26.42 -13.41 2.47
CA ALA A 139 -26.04 -14.62 3.21
C ALA A 139 -25.17 -15.57 2.35
N GLU A 140 -25.26 -15.48 1.02
CA GLU A 140 -24.38 -16.17 0.06
C GLU A 140 -23.03 -15.46 -0.15
N GLY A 141 -22.76 -14.35 0.57
CA GLY A 141 -21.51 -13.59 0.48
C GLY A 141 -21.48 -12.53 -0.61
N LEU A 142 -22.62 -12.23 -1.25
CA LEU A 142 -22.71 -11.25 -2.33
C LEU A 142 -22.90 -9.83 -1.80
N THR A 143 -22.26 -8.84 -2.44
CA THR A 143 -22.49 -7.42 -2.17
C THR A 143 -23.77 -6.95 -2.87
N VAL A 144 -24.81 -6.59 -2.10
CA VAL A 144 -26.14 -6.27 -2.64
C VAL A 144 -26.62 -4.90 -2.18
N GLU A 145 -27.06 -4.08 -3.14
CA GLU A 145 -27.79 -2.84 -2.92
C GLU A 145 -29.28 -3.02 -3.19
N VAL A 146 -30.13 -2.41 -2.35
CA VAL A 146 -31.59 -2.39 -2.56
C VAL A 146 -31.98 -0.98 -2.99
N GLY A 147 -32.79 -0.87 -4.04
CA GLY A 147 -33.30 0.42 -4.53
C GLY A 147 -34.02 1.20 -3.43
N PHE A 148 -33.74 2.50 -3.35
CA PHE A 148 -34.31 3.38 -2.32
C PHE A 148 -35.82 3.58 -2.47
N ALA A 149 -36.32 3.66 -3.70
CA ALA A 149 -37.73 3.84 -4.02
C ALA A 149 -38.18 2.77 -5.02
N SER A 150 -39.49 2.57 -5.13
CA SER A 150 -40.08 1.73 -6.16
C SER A 150 -39.71 2.27 -7.53
N GLN A 151 -39.39 1.37 -8.44
CA GLN A 151 -38.96 1.67 -9.80
C GLN A 151 -39.70 0.76 -10.77
N THR A 152 -39.93 1.25 -11.98
CA THR A 152 -40.21 0.40 -13.12
C THR A 152 -38.98 -0.43 -13.49
N GLU A 153 -39.18 -1.57 -14.16
CA GLU A 153 -38.07 -2.40 -14.62
C GLU A 153 -37.12 -1.63 -15.55
N VAL A 154 -37.66 -0.69 -16.33
CA VAL A 154 -36.88 0.18 -17.23
C VAL A 154 -35.96 1.11 -16.44
N GLU A 155 -36.49 1.81 -15.43
CA GLU A 155 -35.69 2.67 -14.55
C GLU A 155 -34.60 1.87 -13.82
N ALA A 156 -34.94 0.66 -13.36
CA ALA A 156 -34.01 -0.23 -12.69
C ALA A 156 -32.85 -0.67 -13.61
N LYS A 157 -33.13 -0.98 -14.88
CA LYS A 157 -32.10 -1.29 -15.89
C LYS A 157 -31.21 -0.08 -16.19
N CYS A 158 -31.79 1.10 -16.37
CA CYS A 158 -31.01 2.33 -16.57
C CYS A 158 -30.09 2.61 -15.36
N TYR A 159 -30.58 2.40 -14.13
CA TYR A 159 -29.77 2.58 -12.93
C TYR A 159 -28.65 1.54 -12.81
N GLN A 160 -28.94 0.27 -13.15
CA GLN A 160 -27.97 -0.82 -13.18
C GLN A 160 -26.79 -0.48 -14.09
N GLU A 161 -27.07 -0.03 -15.31
CA GLU A 161 -26.06 0.34 -16.31
C GLU A 161 -25.26 1.57 -15.87
N LEU A 162 -25.95 2.64 -15.43
CA LEU A 162 -25.33 3.89 -14.99
C LEU A 162 -24.32 3.66 -13.85
N LYS A 163 -24.68 2.82 -12.88
CA LYS A 163 -23.86 2.53 -11.71
C LYS A 163 -22.97 1.30 -11.86
N LYS A 164 -23.05 0.61 -13.01
CA LYS A 164 -22.27 -0.57 -13.38
C LYS A 164 -22.43 -1.75 -12.41
N TYR A 165 -23.66 -2.07 -12.02
CA TYR A 165 -23.93 -3.33 -11.31
C TYR A 165 -23.87 -4.51 -12.28
N GLN A 166 -23.21 -5.60 -11.87
CA GLN A 166 -23.10 -6.80 -12.71
C GLN A 166 -24.45 -7.47 -12.95
N THR A 167 -25.34 -7.44 -11.97
CA THR A 167 -26.65 -8.11 -12.03
C THR A 167 -27.75 -7.24 -11.47
N LEU A 168 -28.90 -7.21 -12.17
CA LEU A 168 -30.16 -6.68 -11.67
C LEU A 168 -31.09 -7.82 -11.27
N VAL A 169 -31.68 -7.69 -10.09
CA VAL A 169 -32.81 -8.52 -9.64
C VAL A 169 -34.01 -7.59 -9.48
N TYR A 170 -34.99 -7.73 -10.38
CA TYR A 170 -36.23 -6.95 -10.30
C TYR A 170 -37.33 -7.76 -9.61
N VAL A 171 -37.92 -7.19 -8.57
CA VAL A 171 -39.01 -7.80 -7.80
C VAL A 171 -40.32 -7.09 -8.16
N SER A 172 -41.17 -7.77 -8.93
CA SER A 172 -42.43 -7.23 -9.46
C SER A 172 -43.67 -7.72 -8.74
#